data_AF-A0AAW9J8R7-F1
#
_entry.id   AF-A0AAW9J8R7-F1
#
_cell.length_a   1.000
_cell.length_b   1.000
_cell.length_c   1.000
_cell.angle_alpha   90.00
_cell.angle_beta   90.00
_cell.angle_gamma   90.00
#
_symmetry.space_group_name_H-M   'P 1'
#
loop_
_entity.id
_entity.type
_entity.pdbx_description
1 polymer ?
#
loop_
_entity_poly.entity_id
_entity_poly.type
_entity_poly.pdbx_seq_one_letter_code
_entity_poly.pdbx_strand_id
1 'polypeptide(L)'
;RFAIDAIALGKEAAISIHRFVHPGQSLVLGRDRREYHAFDKENLRLEGYDNIKRNRIDHVDGAKSKETFRDLRPTFTEEQMKKETERCLGCGATTVDEYTCIGCGACTTRCKFDAISLYRKYDAQSVTLKQLKPKVIKNTIKRKIVI
;
A
#
# COMPACT_ATOMS: atom_id res chain seq x y z
N ARG A 1 -26.57 1.71 -19.62
CA ARG A 1 -25.74 0.48 -19.62
C ARG A 1 -25.03 0.44 -20.97
N PHE A 2 -23.70 0.51 -20.97
CA PHE A 2 -22.87 0.73 -22.16
C PHE A 2 -22.12 -0.55 -22.58
N ALA A 3 -21.59 -0.60 -23.80
CA ALA A 3 -20.75 -1.72 -24.27
C ALA A 3 -19.55 -1.99 -23.34
N ILE A 4 -19.03 -0.94 -22.70
CA ILE A 4 -17.96 -1.00 -21.70
C ILE A 4 -18.37 -1.86 -20.49
N ASP A 5 -19.63 -1.79 -20.07
CA ASP A 5 -20.13 -2.59 -18.94
C ASP A 5 -20.19 -4.07 -19.31
N ALA A 6 -20.61 -4.40 -20.53
CA ALA A 6 -20.65 -5.78 -21.02
C ALA A 6 -19.24 -6.39 -21.10
N ILE A 7 -18.25 -5.62 -21.58
CA ILE A 7 -16.84 -6.04 -21.63
C ILE A 7 -16.28 -6.28 -20.21
N ALA A 8 -16.58 -5.37 -19.27
CA ALA A 8 -16.15 -5.51 -17.89
C ALA A 8 -16.75 -6.77 -17.23
N LEU A 9 -18.05 -7.01 -17.40
CA LEU A 9 -18.74 -8.19 -16.88
C LEU A 9 -18.22 -9.50 -17.51
N GLY A 10 -17.92 -9.49 -18.82
CA GLY A 10 -17.33 -10.64 -19.50
C GLY A 10 -15.97 -11.03 -18.93
N LYS A 11 -15.11 -10.03 -18.63
CA LYS A 11 -13.83 -10.27 -17.97
C LYS A 11 -14.00 -10.87 -16.58
N GLU A 12 -14.96 -10.38 -15.79
CA GLU A 12 -15.24 -10.95 -14.48
C GLU A 12 -15.77 -12.38 -14.55
N ALA A 13 -16.65 -12.68 -15.50
CA ALA A 13 -17.15 -14.03 -15.71
C ALA A 13 -16.01 -15.01 -16.02
N ALA A 14 -15.08 -14.63 -16.91
CA ALA A 14 -13.92 -15.45 -17.24
C ALA A 14 -13.02 -15.73 -16.02
N ILE A 15 -12.75 -14.71 -15.19
CA ILE A 15 -11.97 -14.87 -13.94
C ILE A 15 -12.70 -15.78 -12.95
N SER A 16 -14.02 -15.67 -12.87
CA SER A 16 -14.87 -16.51 -12.01
C SER A 16 -14.75 -17.98 -12.39
N ILE A 17 -14.92 -18.26 -13.69
CA ILE A 17 -14.81 -19.62 -14.24
C ILE A 17 -13.42 -20.18 -14.00
N HIS A 18 -12.37 -19.40 -14.31
CA HIS A 18 -10.99 -19.82 -14.10
C HIS A 18 -10.73 -20.22 -12.64
N ARG A 19 -11.18 -19.40 -11.68
CA ARG A 19 -11.01 -19.69 -10.24
C ARG A 19 -11.87 -20.87 -9.77
N PHE A 20 -13.08 -21.02 -10.29
CA PHE A 20 -13.97 -22.13 -9.94
C PHE A 20 -13.36 -23.49 -10.32
N VAL A 21 -12.71 -23.57 -11.48
CA VAL A 21 -12.10 -24.81 -11.98
C VAL A 21 -10.81 -25.16 -11.25
N HIS A 22 -10.13 -24.20 -10.62
CA HIS A 22 -8.86 -24.44 -9.90
C HIS A 22 -9.08 -24.58 -8.39
N PRO A 23 -8.87 -25.78 -7.80
CA PRO A 23 -9.06 -26.02 -6.37
C PRO A 23 -8.20 -25.09 -5.50
N GLY A 24 -8.77 -24.63 -4.39
CA GLY A 24 -8.08 -23.75 -3.42
C GLY A 24 -8.11 -22.25 -3.78
N GLN A 25 -8.73 -21.85 -4.89
CA GLN A 25 -8.87 -20.45 -5.28
C GLN A 25 -10.18 -19.84 -4.75
N SER A 26 -10.09 -18.67 -4.13
CA SER A 26 -11.26 -17.94 -3.64
C SER A 26 -11.95 -17.13 -4.74
N LEU A 27 -13.25 -17.33 -4.92
CA LEU A 27 -14.08 -16.57 -5.86
C LEU A 27 -14.28 -15.10 -5.47
N VAL A 28 -14.05 -14.77 -4.20
CA VAL A 28 -14.35 -13.45 -3.62
C VAL A 28 -13.09 -12.58 -3.54
N LEU A 29 -11.91 -13.19 -3.50
CA LEU A 29 -10.65 -12.50 -3.21
C LEU A 29 -10.25 -11.53 -4.34
N GLY A 30 -10.08 -10.25 -4.01
CA GLY A 30 -9.63 -9.22 -4.96
C GLY A 30 -10.65 -8.85 -6.05
N ARG A 31 -11.95 -9.10 -5.85
CA ARG A 31 -12.99 -8.51 -6.70
C ARG A 31 -13.15 -7.03 -6.36
N ASP A 32 -13.00 -6.21 -7.38
CA ASP A 32 -13.25 -4.78 -7.28
C ASP A 32 -14.75 -4.54 -7.42
N ARG A 33 -15.45 -4.25 -6.32
CA ARG A 33 -16.91 -4.03 -6.33
C ARG A 33 -17.29 -2.78 -7.12
N ARG A 34 -16.32 -1.92 -7.47
CA ARG A 34 -16.52 -0.60 -8.10
C ARG A 34 -17.54 0.28 -7.39
N GLU A 35 -17.88 -0.05 -6.15
CA GLU A 35 -18.70 0.77 -5.29
C GLU A 35 -17.80 1.87 -4.74
N TYR A 36 -17.92 3.05 -5.34
CA TYR A 36 -17.36 4.24 -4.72
C TYR A 36 -18.28 4.66 -3.58
N HIS A 37 -17.92 4.26 -2.37
CA HIS A 37 -18.53 4.81 -1.17
C HIS A 37 -17.87 6.14 -0.88
N ALA A 38 -18.65 7.22 -0.99
CA ALA A 38 -18.17 8.52 -0.58
C ALA A 38 -17.79 8.46 0.91
N PHE A 39 -16.64 9.04 1.25
CA PHE A 39 -16.18 9.09 2.63
C PHE A 39 -17.16 9.91 3.47
N ASP A 40 -17.84 9.25 4.40
CA ASP A 40 -18.80 9.88 5.32
C ASP A 40 -18.05 10.71 6.37
N LYS A 41 -18.11 12.03 6.20
CA LYS A 41 -17.42 12.99 7.07
C LYS A 41 -18.21 13.27 8.35
N GLU A 42 -19.51 12.97 8.39
CA GLU A 42 -20.39 13.32 9.50
C GLU A 42 -20.26 12.32 10.65
N ASN A 43 -19.98 11.06 10.35
CA ASN A 43 -19.85 9.99 11.33
C ASN A 43 -18.39 9.76 11.80
N LEU A 44 -17.52 10.75 11.63
CA LEU A 44 -16.09 10.60 11.92
C LEU A 44 -15.76 10.90 13.38
N ARG A 45 -15.27 9.90 14.12
CA ARG A 45 -14.70 10.10 15.46
C ARG A 45 -13.20 10.34 15.35
N LEU A 46 -12.80 11.61 15.29
CA LEU A 46 -11.40 12.02 15.22
C LEU A 46 -10.73 12.17 16.60
N GLU A 47 -11.53 12.24 17.66
CA GLU A 47 -11.02 12.44 19.02
C GLU A 47 -10.02 11.34 19.40
N GLY A 48 -8.78 11.75 19.65
CA GLY A 48 -7.71 10.84 20.07
C GLY A 48 -7.19 9.90 18.99
N TYR A 49 -7.57 10.04 17.71
CA TYR A 49 -7.12 9.17 16.62
C TYR A 49 -5.59 9.03 16.55
N ASP A 50 -4.88 10.16 16.67
CA ASP A 50 -3.40 10.21 16.66
C ASP A 50 -2.79 9.54 17.91
N ASN A 51 -3.54 9.48 19.01
CA ASN A 51 -3.11 8.92 20.29
C ASN A 51 -3.43 7.41 20.41
N ILE A 52 -4.18 6.82 19.47
CA ILE A 52 -4.46 5.38 19.47
C ILE A 52 -3.16 4.61 19.26
N LYS A 53 -2.75 3.87 20.30
CA LYS A 53 -1.56 3.02 20.27
C LYS A 53 -1.69 1.97 19.16
N ARG A 54 -0.64 1.85 18.34
CA ARG A 54 -0.57 0.83 17.29
C ARG A 54 -0.32 -0.54 17.90
N ASN A 55 -0.95 -1.57 17.36
CA ASN A 55 -0.60 -2.94 17.73
C ASN A 55 0.80 -3.27 17.23
N ARG A 56 1.61 -3.86 18.09
CA ARG A 56 2.94 -4.37 17.75
C ARG A 56 2.92 -5.88 17.79
N ILE A 57 3.64 -6.46 16.85
CA ILE A 57 3.88 -7.90 16.84
C ILE A 57 5.04 -8.19 17.80
N ASP A 58 5.04 -9.35 18.42
CA ASP A 58 6.12 -9.80 19.27
C ASP A 58 7.45 -9.93 18.50
N HIS A 59 8.55 -9.67 19.20
CA HIS A 59 9.88 -9.82 18.63
C HIS A 59 10.26 -11.29 18.48
N VAL A 60 10.91 -11.62 17.37
CA VAL A 60 11.55 -12.92 17.17
C VAL A 60 12.78 -13.03 18.07
N ASP A 61 12.97 -14.19 18.66
CA ASP A 61 14.21 -14.53 19.35
C ASP A 61 15.40 -14.52 18.36
N GLY A 62 16.31 -13.58 18.58
CA GLY A 62 17.48 -13.36 17.73
C GLY A 62 18.47 -14.52 17.71
N ALA A 63 18.48 -15.40 18.72
CA ALA A 63 19.32 -16.59 18.72
C ALA A 63 18.84 -17.60 17.66
N LYS A 64 17.54 -17.92 17.68
CA LYS A 64 16.91 -18.86 16.73
C LYS A 64 16.92 -18.35 15.29
N SER A 65 16.84 -17.03 15.12
CA SER A 65 16.89 -16.40 13.79
C SER A 65 18.28 -16.47 13.14
N LYS A 66 19.36 -16.67 13.90
CA LYS A 66 20.73 -16.80 13.33
C LYS A 66 21.00 -18.21 12.82
N GLU A 67 20.32 -19.20 13.36
CA GLU A 67 20.52 -20.61 13.05
C GLU A 67 19.79 -21.05 11.78
N THR A 68 18.80 -20.27 11.31
CA THR A 68 17.94 -20.66 10.19
C THR A 68 17.74 -19.53 9.20
N PHE A 69 17.65 -19.86 7.90
CA PHE A 69 17.27 -18.92 6.84
C PHE A 69 15.75 -18.78 6.66
N ARG A 70 14.96 -19.43 7.53
CA ARG A 70 13.49 -19.35 7.48
C ARG A 70 13.02 -18.03 8.07
N ASP A 71 11.95 -17.47 7.50
CA ASP A 71 11.32 -16.29 8.08
C ASP A 71 10.56 -16.69 9.36
N LEU A 72 11.08 -16.25 10.50
CA LEU A 72 10.50 -16.51 11.82
C LEU A 72 9.60 -15.38 12.31
N ARG A 73 9.36 -14.34 11.49
CA ARG A 73 8.57 -13.17 11.89
C ARG A 73 7.12 -13.60 12.18
N PRO A 74 6.61 -13.35 13.40
CA PRO A 74 5.20 -13.56 13.69
C PRO A 74 4.32 -12.61 12.87
N THR A 75 3.07 -13.03 12.67
CA THR A 75 2.01 -12.19 12.11
C THR A 75 1.09 -11.72 13.23
N PHE A 76 0.21 -10.75 12.95
CA PHE A 76 -0.84 -10.40 13.88
C PHE A 76 -1.74 -11.60 14.20
N THR A 77 -2.17 -11.69 15.45
CA THR A 77 -3.31 -12.53 15.80
C THR A 77 -4.59 -11.98 15.18
N GLU A 78 -5.63 -12.80 15.06
CA GLU A 78 -6.91 -12.35 14.48
C GLU A 78 -7.48 -11.13 15.24
N GLU A 79 -7.33 -11.12 16.56
CA GLU A 79 -7.77 -10.00 17.41
C GLU A 79 -6.94 -8.73 17.18
N GLN A 80 -5.62 -8.86 17.07
CA GLN A 80 -4.74 -7.73 16.78
C GLN A 80 -5.02 -7.14 15.40
N MET A 81 -5.28 -8.02 14.42
CA MET A 81 -5.65 -7.63 13.07
C MET A 81 -6.95 -6.82 13.07
N LYS A 82 -8.02 -7.33 13.71
CA LYS A 82 -9.32 -6.62 13.79
C LYS A 82 -9.16 -5.22 14.38
N LYS A 83 -8.48 -5.12 15.53
CA LYS A 83 -8.22 -3.83 16.19
C LYS A 83 -7.39 -2.86 15.36
N GLU A 84 -6.36 -3.34 14.64
CA GLU A 84 -5.54 -2.46 13.81
C GLU A 84 -6.31 -2.02 12.55
N THR A 85 -7.15 -2.89 11.98
CA THR A 85 -7.97 -2.54 10.80
C THR A 85 -9.08 -1.55 11.12
N GLU A 86 -9.63 -1.58 12.34
CA GLU A 86 -10.62 -0.61 12.82
C GLU A 86 -10.09 0.83 12.88
N ARG A 87 -8.76 1.01 12.92
CA ARG A 87 -8.14 2.34 12.86
C ARG A 87 -8.20 2.95 11.46
N CYS A 88 -8.48 2.18 10.41
CA CYS A 88 -8.58 2.76 9.07
C CYS A 88 -9.87 3.57 8.95
N LEU A 89 -9.77 4.86 8.66
CA LEU A 89 -10.93 5.71 8.41
C LEU A 89 -11.65 5.36 7.09
N GLY A 90 -11.05 4.57 6.19
CA GLY A 90 -11.65 4.25 4.90
C GLY A 90 -11.72 5.46 3.94
N CYS A 91 -11.00 6.55 4.22
CA CYS A 91 -11.01 7.77 3.43
C CYS A 91 -10.36 7.64 2.05
N GLY A 92 -9.75 6.50 1.73
CA GLY A 92 -9.02 6.28 0.48
C GLY A 92 -7.76 7.14 0.31
N ALA A 93 -7.36 7.90 1.35
CA ALA A 93 -6.15 8.70 1.32
C ALA A 93 -4.94 7.77 1.36
N THR A 94 -4.12 7.82 0.32
CA THR A 94 -2.84 7.14 0.26
C THR A 94 -1.73 8.13 0.62
N THR A 95 -0.95 7.84 1.66
CA THR A 95 0.26 8.60 1.97
C THR A 95 1.39 8.17 1.04
N VAL A 96 1.98 9.12 0.33
CA VAL A 96 3.20 8.86 -0.46
C VAL A 96 4.40 9.04 0.45
N ASP A 97 5.18 7.98 0.64
CA ASP A 97 6.51 8.10 1.24
C ASP A 97 7.47 8.72 0.22
N GLU A 98 7.85 9.98 0.46
CA GLU A 98 8.76 10.73 -0.39
C GLU A 98 10.16 10.11 -0.50
N TYR A 99 10.58 9.28 0.46
CA TYR A 99 11.88 8.58 0.40
C TYR A 99 11.84 7.40 -0.56
N THR A 100 10.70 6.72 -0.64
CA THR A 100 10.49 5.54 -1.49
C THR A 100 9.95 5.92 -2.87
N CYS A 101 9.34 7.09 -3.00
CA CYS A 101 8.78 7.58 -4.26
C CYS A 101 9.87 7.76 -5.34
N ILE A 102 9.80 6.96 -6.39
CA ILE A 102 10.71 7.05 -7.56
C ILE A 102 10.18 7.98 -8.66
N GLY A 103 9.03 8.62 -8.45
CA GLY A 103 8.45 9.56 -9.43
C GLY A 103 7.86 8.89 -10.69
N CYS A 104 7.38 7.64 -10.60
CA CYS A 104 6.85 6.91 -11.76
C CYS A 104 5.52 7.46 -12.32
N GLY A 105 4.77 8.27 -11.56
CA GLY A 105 3.49 8.84 -11.99
C GLY A 105 2.30 7.87 -12.06
N ALA A 106 2.46 6.62 -11.61
CA ALA A 106 1.35 5.65 -11.62
C ALA A 106 0.18 6.09 -10.71
N CYS A 107 0.47 6.81 -9.61
CA CYS A 107 -0.56 7.33 -8.72
C CYS A 107 -1.33 8.51 -9.34
N THR A 108 -0.66 9.43 -10.06
CA THR A 108 -1.31 10.59 -10.68
C THR A 108 -2.26 10.16 -11.80
N THR A 109 -1.86 9.18 -12.63
CA THR A 109 -2.73 8.64 -13.69
C THR A 109 -3.96 7.90 -13.17
N ARG A 110 -3.94 7.39 -11.93
CA ARG A 110 -5.09 6.73 -11.31
C ARG A 110 -6.00 7.68 -10.54
N CYS A 111 -5.52 8.85 -10.16
CA CYS A 111 -6.32 9.82 -9.41
C CYS A 111 -7.31 10.53 -10.36
N LYS A 112 -8.61 10.25 -10.23
CA LYS A 112 -9.66 10.91 -11.03
C LYS A 112 -10.08 12.28 -10.50
N PHE A 113 -9.56 12.65 -9.32
CA PHE A 113 -9.95 13.85 -8.58
C PHE A 113 -8.84 14.91 -8.58
N ASP A 114 -7.76 14.70 -9.35
CA ASP A 114 -6.57 15.58 -9.42
C ASP A 114 -5.97 15.99 -8.06
N ALA A 115 -6.15 15.15 -7.03
CA ALA A 115 -5.63 15.40 -5.69
C ALA A 115 -4.10 15.32 -5.60
N ILE A 116 -3.44 14.71 -6.60
CA ILE A 116 -1.99 14.54 -6.67
C ILE A 116 -1.53 14.90 -8.07
N SER A 117 -0.51 15.76 -8.18
CA SER A 117 0.13 16.13 -9.44
C SER A 117 1.63 15.81 -9.39
N LEU A 118 2.22 15.56 -10.56
CA LEU A 118 3.66 15.32 -10.71
C LEU A 118 4.20 16.33 -11.72
N TYR A 119 5.19 17.13 -11.32
CA TYR A 119 5.85 18.07 -12.21
C TYR A 119 7.34 17.74 -12.29
N ARG A 120 7.89 17.84 -13.51
CA ARG A 120 9.31 17.57 -13.78
C ARG A 120 10.14 18.74 -13.28
N LYS A 121 10.89 18.53 -12.19
CA LYS A 121 11.75 19.57 -11.60
C LYS A 121 13.12 19.68 -12.28
N TYR A 122 13.72 18.55 -12.66
CA TYR A 122 15.02 18.50 -13.33
C TYR A 122 15.21 17.16 -14.05
N ASP A 123 16.17 17.13 -14.97
CA ASP A 123 16.55 15.92 -15.69
C ASP A 123 17.61 15.16 -14.91
N ALA A 124 17.32 13.91 -14.60
CA ALA A 124 18.27 13.03 -13.95
C ALA A 124 18.26 11.65 -14.58
N GLN A 125 19.45 11.17 -14.91
CA GLN A 125 19.67 9.79 -15.30
C GLN A 125 19.95 8.95 -14.05
N SER A 126 19.37 7.76 -13.99
CA SER A 126 19.70 6.77 -12.97
C SER A 126 21.18 6.44 -13.05
N VAL A 127 21.87 6.47 -11.91
CA VAL A 127 23.26 6.05 -11.85
C VAL A 127 23.38 4.54 -11.84
N THR A 128 24.48 4.04 -12.38
CA THR A 128 24.82 2.61 -12.27
C THR A 128 24.94 2.21 -10.79
N LEU A 129 24.64 0.93 -10.48
CA LEU A 129 24.64 0.39 -9.11
C LEU A 129 25.94 0.71 -8.33
N LYS A 130 27.09 0.70 -9.02
CA LYS A 130 28.40 1.05 -8.44
C LYS A 130 28.48 2.50 -7.94
N GLN A 131 27.76 3.42 -8.60
CA GLN A 131 27.75 4.85 -8.31
C GLN A 131 26.56 5.28 -7.42
N LEU A 132 25.69 4.34 -7.05
CA LEU A 132 24.51 4.61 -6.22
C LEU A 132 24.89 4.99 -4.77
N LYS A 133 25.77 4.21 -4.14
CA LYS A 133 26.22 4.40 -2.75
C LYS A 133 26.68 5.84 -2.44
N PRO A 134 27.62 6.45 -3.19
CA PRO A 134 28.10 7.80 -2.88
C PRO A 134 27.00 8.87 -3.02
N LYS A 135 26.07 8.73 -3.98
CA LYS A 135 24.94 9.66 -4.14
C LYS A 135 23.92 9.53 -3.01
N VAL A 136 23.60 8.30 -2.60
CA VAL A 136 22.67 8.04 -1.48
C VAL A 136 23.25 8.57 -0.17
N ILE A 137 24.54 8.32 0.12
CA ILE A 137 25.20 8.80 1.33
C ILE A 137 25.20 10.33 1.38
N LYS A 138 25.54 11.01 0.27
CA LYS A 138 25.52 12.48 0.19
C LYS A 138 24.13 13.07 0.49
N ASN A 139 23.08 12.45 -0.04
CA ASN A 139 21.70 12.87 0.22
C ASN A 139 21.25 12.55 1.66
N THR A 140 21.69 11.42 2.22
CA THR A 140 21.38 11.02 3.61
C THR A 140 22.04 11.96 4.62
N ILE A 141 23.29 12.36 4.38
CA ILE A 141 24.03 13.32 5.22
C ILE A 141 23.39 14.71 5.16
N LYS A 142 23.07 15.22 3.95
CA LYS A 142 22.38 16.51 3.80
C LYS A 142 21.06 16.58 4.57
N ARG A 143 20.33 15.46 4.67
CA ARG A 143 19.03 15.40 5.35
C ARG A 143 19.13 15.28 6.87
N LYS A 144 20.22 14.72 7.43
CA LYS A 144 20.46 14.73 8.90
C LYS A 144 20.75 16.12 9.47
N ILE A 145 21.03 17.11 8.62
CA ILE A 145 21.26 18.52 9.00
C ILE A 145 19.94 19.31 9.09
N VAL A 146 18.82 18.72 8.65
CA VAL A 146 17.48 19.27 8.86
C VAL A 146 16.81 18.47 10.00
N ILE A 147 17.26 18.73 11.22
CA ILE A 147 16.56 18.41 12.47
C ILE A 147 16.53 19.69 13.29
#